data_AF-A0A954KDS9-F1
#
_entry.id   AF-A0A954KDS9-F1
#
_cell.length_a   1.000
_cell.length_b   1.000
_cell.length_c   1.000
_cell.angle_alpha   90.00
_cell.angle_beta   90.00
_cell.angle_gamma   90.00
#
_symmetry.space_group_name_H-M   'P 1'
#
loop_
_entity.id
_entity.type
_entity.pdbx_description
1 polymer ?
#
loop_
_entity_poly.entity_id
_entity_poly.type
_entity_poly.pdbx_seq_one_letter_code
_entity_poly.pdbx_strand_id
1 'polypeptide(L)'
;MTEGLYELPAEGVMRPDAYVEFLVDRVADAVVEAWNSRQPGSVGWGWGHAVLGHNRRAIYEDGHAQMYTRTHLSNFRGIEGPGDHGVEVLFFWNNQQQLIATAINVACPSQEVESKNEMDADFWHPVRESLRSTYGA
;
A
#
# COMPACT_ATOMS: atom_id res chain seq x y z
N MET A 1 1.41 -19.18 13.17
CA MET A 1 1.98 -19.43 11.83
C MET A 1 2.18 -20.93 11.68
N THR A 2 1.94 -21.51 10.51
CA THR A 2 2.04 -22.96 10.30
C THR A 2 3.41 -23.29 9.70
N GLU A 3 4.25 -23.96 10.47
CA GLU A 3 5.56 -24.45 9.99
C GLU A 3 5.40 -25.56 8.94
N GLY A 4 6.41 -25.70 8.08
CA GLY A 4 6.47 -26.77 7.08
C GLY A 4 5.61 -26.56 5.83
N LEU A 5 4.99 -25.39 5.64
CA LEU A 5 4.19 -25.09 4.44
C LEU A 5 5.06 -24.89 3.18
N TYR A 6 6.29 -24.41 3.36
CA TYR A 6 7.20 -24.07 2.27
C TYR A 6 8.47 -24.92 2.34
N GLU A 7 8.94 -25.39 1.20
CA GLU A 7 10.29 -25.92 1.05
C GLU A 7 11.28 -24.74 1.02
N LEU A 8 12.08 -24.62 2.08
CA LEU A 8 13.00 -23.50 2.26
C LEU A 8 14.44 -24.02 2.28
N PRO A 9 15.41 -23.25 1.75
CA PRO A 9 16.84 -23.56 1.89
C PRO A 9 17.23 -23.80 3.36
N ALA A 10 18.26 -24.61 3.59
CA ALA A 10 18.73 -24.92 4.95
C ALA A 10 19.31 -23.67 5.66
N GLU A 11 19.93 -22.77 4.91
CA GLU A 11 20.60 -21.56 5.40
C GLU A 11 20.36 -20.38 4.45
N GLY A 12 20.67 -19.16 4.91
CA GLY A 12 20.64 -17.94 4.08
C GLY A 12 19.26 -17.29 3.92
N VAL A 13 18.20 -17.86 4.54
CA VAL A 13 16.86 -17.27 4.54
C VAL A 13 16.32 -17.16 5.97
N MET A 14 15.65 -16.05 6.27
CA MET A 14 14.88 -15.91 7.50
C MET A 14 13.72 -16.91 7.47
N ARG A 15 13.55 -17.66 8.56
CA ARG A 15 12.43 -18.59 8.70
C ARG A 15 11.13 -17.83 8.96
N PRO A 16 9.95 -18.33 8.52
CA PRO A 16 8.70 -17.60 8.67
C PRO A 16 8.31 -17.29 10.13
N ASP A 17 8.69 -18.13 11.09
CA ASP A 17 8.45 -17.96 12.53
C ASP A 17 9.32 -16.82 13.06
N ALA A 18 10.61 -16.86 12.74
CA ALA A 18 11.54 -15.77 13.04
C ALA A 18 11.11 -14.44 12.40
N TYR A 19 10.54 -14.47 11.19
CA TYR A 19 9.98 -13.27 10.57
C TYR A 19 8.76 -12.73 11.32
N VAL A 20 7.84 -13.61 11.75
CA VAL A 20 6.67 -13.19 12.52
C VAL A 20 7.09 -12.57 13.84
N GLU A 21 8.03 -13.18 14.57
CA GLU A 21 8.58 -12.60 15.81
C GLU A 21 9.21 -11.23 15.53
N PHE A 22 10.08 -11.15 14.52
CA PHE A 22 10.70 -9.89 14.10
C PHE A 22 9.66 -8.81 13.79
N LEU A 23 8.63 -9.14 13.00
CA LEU A 23 7.59 -8.20 12.60
C LEU A 23 6.78 -7.73 13.81
N VAL A 24 6.38 -8.65 14.69
CA VAL A 24 5.63 -8.34 15.91
C VAL A 24 6.42 -7.38 16.79
N ASP A 25 7.71 -7.65 17.00
CA ASP A 25 8.57 -6.78 17.80
C ASP A 25 8.66 -5.37 17.19
N ARG A 26 8.85 -5.25 15.87
CA ARG A 26 8.93 -3.94 15.20
C ARG A 26 7.61 -3.16 15.28
N VAL A 27 6.48 -3.83 15.11
CA VAL A 27 5.16 -3.19 15.23
C VAL A 27 4.90 -2.79 16.68
N ALA A 28 5.24 -3.63 17.64
CA ALA A 28 5.10 -3.32 19.06
C ALA A 28 5.94 -2.10 19.46
N ASP A 29 7.20 -2.05 19.03
CA ASP A 29 8.08 -0.89 19.27
C ASP A 29 7.46 0.39 18.69
N ALA A 30 7.00 0.37 17.44
CA ALA A 30 6.38 1.53 16.80
C ALA A 30 5.10 1.99 17.53
N VAL A 31 4.26 1.05 17.99
CA VAL A 31 3.06 1.36 18.78
C VAL A 31 3.42 1.95 20.14
N VAL A 32 4.42 1.39 20.83
CA VAL A 32 4.89 1.89 22.13
C VAL A 32 5.50 3.28 21.99
N GLU A 33 6.30 3.52 20.94
CA GLU A 33 6.88 4.82 20.63
C GLU A 33 5.78 5.86 20.36
N ALA A 34 4.83 5.55 19.48
CA ALA A 34 3.68 6.41 19.20
C ALA A 34 2.86 6.67 20.47
N TRP A 35 2.73 5.66 21.34
CA TRP A 35 1.99 5.80 22.58
C TRP A 35 2.70 6.76 23.54
N ASN A 36 4.00 6.58 23.76
CA ASN A 36 4.75 7.39 24.72
C ASN A 36 5.04 8.81 24.22
N SER A 37 5.08 9.03 22.90
CA SER A 37 5.36 10.33 22.28
C SER A 37 4.12 11.19 21.99
N ARG A 38 2.92 10.74 22.39
CA ARG A 38 1.69 11.51 22.16
C ARG A 38 1.79 12.91 22.73
N GLN A 39 1.26 13.86 21.95
CA GLN A 39 1.15 15.26 22.31
C GLN A 39 -0.21 15.79 21.84
N PRO A 40 -0.72 16.88 22.44
CA PRO A 40 -1.84 17.61 21.86
C PRO A 40 -1.51 18.04 20.42
N GLY A 41 -2.51 18.00 19.56
CA GLY A 41 -2.39 18.33 18.15
C GLY A 41 -3.75 18.48 17.51
N SER A 42 -3.77 18.74 16.21
CA SER A 42 -4.99 18.83 15.42
C SER A 42 -5.03 17.76 14.34
N VAL A 43 -6.25 17.37 13.98
CA VAL A 43 -6.52 16.48 12.86
C VAL A 43 -7.37 17.21 11.84
N GLY A 44 -7.07 16.99 10.57
CA GLY A 44 -7.84 17.46 9.43
C GLY A 44 -7.94 16.34 8.40
N TRP A 45 -8.90 16.46 7.50
CA TRP A 45 -9.10 15.48 6.45
C TRP A 45 -9.29 16.19 5.12
N GLY A 46 -8.90 15.50 4.06
CA GLY A 46 -9.10 15.90 2.68
C GLY A 46 -9.55 14.71 1.86
N TRP A 47 -10.23 15.00 0.76
CA TRP A 47 -10.57 14.03 -0.26
C TRP A 47 -10.17 14.60 -1.62
N GLY A 48 -9.49 13.78 -2.40
CA GLY A 48 -9.09 14.09 -3.77
C GLY A 48 -9.46 12.96 -4.72
N HIS A 49 -9.07 13.13 -5.97
CA HIS A 49 -9.31 12.15 -7.02
C HIS A 49 -8.03 11.91 -7.82
N ALA A 50 -7.63 10.65 -7.96
CA ALA A 50 -6.52 10.24 -8.82
C ALA A 50 -6.82 8.89 -9.48
N VAL A 51 -6.56 8.78 -10.79
CA VAL A 51 -6.65 7.51 -11.52
C VAL A 51 -5.37 6.73 -11.24
N LEU A 52 -5.40 5.87 -10.22
CA LEU A 52 -4.22 5.13 -9.73
C LEU A 52 -4.18 3.69 -10.24
N GLY A 53 -5.33 3.08 -10.49
CA GLY A 53 -5.42 1.68 -10.89
C GLY A 53 -6.77 1.35 -11.51
N HIS A 54 -6.81 0.19 -12.15
CA HIS A 54 -8.01 -0.39 -12.74
C HIS A 54 -8.17 -1.83 -12.26
N ASN A 55 -9.40 -2.33 -12.23
CA ASN A 55 -9.61 -3.76 -12.03
C ASN A 55 -8.80 -4.53 -13.08
N ARG A 56 -8.01 -5.51 -12.62
CA ARG A 56 -7.17 -6.36 -13.45
C ARG A 56 -7.95 -7.29 -14.39
N ARG A 57 -9.29 -7.22 -14.41
CA ARG A 57 -10.19 -7.99 -15.27
C ARG A 57 -10.85 -7.13 -16.34
N ALA A 58 -10.83 -7.62 -17.58
CA ALA A 58 -11.51 -7.02 -18.73
C ALA A 58 -12.69 -7.88 -19.18
N ILE A 59 -13.75 -7.25 -19.69
CA ILE A 59 -14.95 -7.87 -20.27
C ILE A 59 -14.86 -7.85 -21.80
N TYR A 60 -15.32 -8.93 -22.43
CA TYR A 60 -15.34 -9.12 -23.88
C TYR A 60 -16.76 -9.22 -24.46
N GLU A 61 -16.86 -9.18 -25.78
CA GLU A 61 -18.13 -9.21 -26.52
C GLU A 61 -19.02 -10.42 -26.25
N ASP A 62 -18.44 -11.57 -25.98
CA ASP A 62 -19.15 -12.81 -25.61
C ASP A 62 -19.54 -12.86 -24.11
N GLY A 63 -19.27 -11.79 -23.36
CA GLY A 63 -19.61 -11.62 -21.96
C GLY A 63 -18.63 -12.27 -20.98
N HIS A 64 -17.56 -12.92 -21.43
CA HIS A 64 -16.55 -13.45 -20.50
C HIS A 64 -15.68 -12.32 -19.94
N ALA A 65 -15.09 -12.58 -18.76
CA ALA A 65 -14.15 -11.67 -18.12
C ALA A 65 -12.87 -12.39 -17.69
N GLN A 66 -11.73 -11.77 -18.00
CA GLN A 66 -10.40 -12.39 -17.87
C GLN A 66 -9.40 -11.45 -17.19
N MET A 67 -8.57 -12.02 -16.31
CA MET A 67 -7.49 -11.34 -15.60
C MET A 67 -6.24 -11.17 -16.49
N TYR A 68 -5.52 -10.04 -16.36
CA TYR A 68 -4.23 -9.74 -17.03
C TYR A 68 -4.25 -9.96 -18.56
N THR A 69 -5.20 -9.32 -19.23
CA THR A 69 -5.47 -9.61 -20.65
C THR A 69 -5.27 -8.40 -21.56
N ARG A 70 -5.37 -8.62 -22.88
CA ARG A 70 -5.12 -7.64 -23.93
C ARG A 70 -6.35 -6.75 -24.11
N THR A 71 -6.21 -5.47 -23.78
CA THR A 71 -7.24 -4.43 -23.94
C THR A 71 -7.28 -3.82 -25.35
N HIS A 72 -6.34 -4.18 -26.23
CA HIS A 72 -6.29 -3.71 -27.64
C HIS A 72 -7.08 -4.60 -28.62
N LEU A 73 -7.70 -5.67 -28.13
CA LEU A 73 -8.46 -6.59 -28.99
C LEU A 73 -9.77 -5.92 -29.42
N SER A 74 -10.22 -6.19 -30.66
CA SER A 74 -11.45 -5.61 -31.22
C SER A 74 -12.72 -6.00 -30.46
N ASN A 75 -12.70 -7.14 -29.77
CA ASN A 75 -13.80 -7.64 -28.96
C ASN A 75 -13.76 -7.16 -27.49
N PHE A 76 -12.81 -6.29 -27.10
CA PHE A 76 -12.80 -5.67 -25.77
C PHE A 76 -14.03 -4.76 -25.58
N ARG A 77 -14.66 -4.85 -24.41
CA ARG A 77 -15.86 -4.06 -24.07
C ARG A 77 -15.68 -3.13 -22.88
N GLY A 78 -14.71 -3.40 -22.01
CA GLY A 78 -14.42 -2.52 -20.88
C GLY A 78 -13.68 -3.25 -19.75
N ILE A 79 -13.29 -2.48 -18.74
CA ILE A 79 -12.81 -3.04 -17.48
C ILE A 79 -14.02 -3.51 -16.66
N GLU A 80 -13.87 -4.62 -15.98
CA GLU A 80 -14.92 -5.21 -15.16
C GLU A 80 -15.17 -4.39 -13.90
N GLY A 81 -16.43 -4.04 -13.66
CA GLY A 81 -16.88 -3.40 -12.41
C GLY A 81 -16.51 -1.91 -12.28
N PRO A 82 -16.91 -1.29 -11.16
CA PRO A 82 -16.58 0.10 -10.87
C PRO A 82 -15.10 0.25 -10.49
N GLY A 83 -14.52 1.41 -10.82
CA GLY A 83 -13.23 1.85 -10.28
C GLY A 83 -13.46 2.89 -9.19
N ASP A 84 -12.69 2.80 -8.11
CA ASP A 84 -12.63 3.84 -7.08
C ASP A 84 -11.34 4.64 -7.25
N HIS A 85 -11.50 5.93 -7.50
CA HIS A 85 -10.41 6.89 -7.72
C HIS A 85 -10.31 7.89 -6.57
N GLY A 86 -10.99 7.64 -5.46
CA GLY A 86 -10.87 8.39 -4.23
C GLY A 86 -9.46 8.34 -3.68
N VAL A 87 -9.00 9.49 -3.19
CA VAL A 87 -7.80 9.62 -2.37
C VAL A 87 -8.21 10.28 -1.07
N GLU A 88 -8.42 9.50 -0.03
CA GLU A 88 -8.74 10.00 1.30
C GLU A 88 -7.45 10.23 2.09
N VAL A 89 -7.31 11.41 2.68
CA VAL A 89 -6.12 11.76 3.47
C VAL A 89 -6.52 12.33 4.81
N LEU A 90 -5.97 11.75 5.88
CA LEU A 90 -5.91 12.38 7.19
C LEU A 90 -4.57 13.10 7.34
N PHE A 91 -4.60 14.28 7.94
CA PHE A 91 -3.45 15.11 8.24
C PHE A 91 -3.40 15.39 9.73
N PHE A 92 -2.20 15.35 10.32
CA PHE A 92 -1.98 15.55 11.73
C PHE A 92 -0.93 16.63 11.95
N TRP A 93 -1.25 17.64 12.76
CA TRP A 93 -0.32 18.72 13.10
C TRP A 93 -0.03 18.77 14.60
N ASN A 94 1.19 19.16 14.95
CA ASN A 94 1.57 19.47 16.33
C ASN A 94 1.09 20.87 16.77
N ASN A 95 1.35 21.25 18.02
CA ASN A 95 0.97 22.56 18.57
C ASN A 95 1.67 23.75 17.88
N GLN A 96 2.76 23.51 17.14
CA GLN A 96 3.47 24.49 16.34
C GLN A 96 2.91 24.61 14.91
N GLN A 97 1.77 23.96 14.63
CA GLN A 97 1.14 23.89 13.30
C GLN A 97 2.03 23.25 12.22
N GLN A 98 2.97 22.40 12.62
CA GLN A 98 3.81 21.63 11.70
C GLN A 98 3.13 20.30 11.41
N LEU A 99 3.08 19.89 10.14
CA LEU A 99 2.55 18.59 9.73
C LEU A 99 3.52 17.50 10.23
N ILE A 100 3.01 16.56 11.01
CA ILE A 100 3.82 15.49 11.62
C ILE A 100 3.48 14.09 11.10
N ALA A 101 2.29 13.92 10.51
CA ALA A 101 1.90 12.65 9.90
C ALA A 101 0.77 12.85 8.88
N THR A 102 0.69 11.92 7.94
CA THR A 102 -0.48 11.71 7.08
C THR A 102 -0.87 10.24 7.08
N ALA A 103 -2.17 9.97 6.91
CA ALA A 103 -2.66 8.63 6.60
C ALA A 103 -3.42 8.72 5.27
N ILE A 104 -2.96 7.97 4.27
CA ILE A 104 -3.46 8.04 2.89
C ILE A 104 -4.12 6.71 2.56
N ASN A 105 -5.36 6.76 2.09
CA ASN A 105 -6.10 5.60 1.61
C ASN A 105 -6.38 5.77 0.12
N VAL A 106 -6.15 4.68 -0.63
CA VAL A 106 -6.43 4.59 -2.07
C VAL A 106 -6.88 3.17 -2.39
N ALA A 107 -7.83 3.02 -3.31
CA ALA A 107 -8.31 1.72 -3.78
C ALA A 107 -7.41 1.12 -4.89
N CYS A 108 -6.12 0.97 -4.58
CA CYS A 108 -5.13 0.41 -5.51
C CYS A 108 -4.15 -0.50 -4.77
N PRO A 109 -3.98 -1.77 -5.17
CA PRO A 109 -2.99 -2.66 -4.57
C PRO A 109 -1.57 -2.22 -4.96
N SER A 110 -0.64 -2.34 -4.02
CA SER A 110 0.80 -2.07 -4.25
C SER A 110 1.44 -3.23 -5.00
N GLN A 111 1.29 -3.22 -6.33
CA GLN A 111 1.73 -4.29 -7.24
C GLN A 111 2.40 -3.77 -8.52
N GLU A 112 2.89 -2.53 -8.55
CA GLU A 112 3.59 -1.97 -9.71
C GLU A 112 4.88 -2.74 -10.04
N VAL A 113 5.48 -3.40 -9.05
CA VAL A 113 6.74 -4.16 -9.21
C VAL A 113 6.57 -5.68 -9.08
N GLU A 114 5.37 -6.23 -9.34
CA GLU A 114 4.95 -7.63 -9.10
C GLU A 114 5.92 -8.73 -9.59
N SER A 115 6.77 -8.46 -10.59
CA SER A 115 7.73 -9.44 -11.15
C SER A 115 9.17 -9.29 -10.65
N LYS A 116 9.44 -8.37 -9.72
CA LYS A 116 10.78 -8.18 -9.18
C LYS A 116 11.07 -9.19 -8.07
N ASN A 117 12.33 -9.63 -8.00
CA ASN A 117 12.84 -10.49 -6.93
C ASN A 117 13.64 -9.66 -5.91
N GLU A 118 13.06 -8.56 -5.43
CA GLU A 118 13.68 -7.66 -4.46
C GLU A 118 12.65 -7.17 -3.43
N MET A 119 13.14 -6.73 -2.27
CA MET A 119 12.29 -6.06 -1.28
C MET A 119 12.05 -4.62 -1.73
N ASP A 120 10.78 -4.28 -1.97
CA ASP A 120 10.36 -2.97 -2.47
C ASP A 120 9.07 -2.56 -1.73
N ALA A 121 8.91 -1.27 -1.48
CA ALA A 121 7.69 -0.70 -0.89
C ALA A 121 6.74 -0.12 -1.97
N ASP A 122 6.99 -0.46 -3.24
CA ASP A 122 6.17 -0.12 -4.40
C ASP A 122 6.00 1.40 -4.53
N PHE A 123 4.88 1.89 -5.07
CA PHE A 123 4.62 3.32 -5.22
C PHE A 123 4.59 4.08 -3.89
N TRP A 124 4.44 3.40 -2.73
CA TRP A 124 4.47 4.06 -1.44
C TRP A 124 5.86 4.58 -1.05
N HIS A 125 6.93 3.98 -1.59
CA HIS A 125 8.28 4.49 -1.34
C HIS A 125 8.46 5.93 -1.85
N PRO A 126 8.27 6.24 -3.15
CA PRO A 126 8.41 7.60 -3.66
C PRO A 126 7.37 8.56 -3.07
N VAL A 127 6.16 8.09 -2.72
CA VAL A 127 5.16 8.91 -2.01
C VAL A 127 5.71 9.38 -0.66
N ARG A 128 6.26 8.45 0.15
CA ARG A 128 6.84 8.78 1.46
C ARG A 128 8.03 9.73 1.33
N GLU A 129 8.95 9.48 0.39
CA GLU A 129 10.12 10.35 0.16
C GLU A 129 9.69 11.76 -0.28
N SER A 130 8.70 11.87 -1.15
CA SER A 130 8.16 13.16 -1.63
C SER A 130 7.50 13.98 -0.51
N LEU A 131 6.68 13.32 0.31
CA LEU A 131 6.04 13.95 1.48
C LEU A 131 7.10 14.44 2.47
N ARG A 132 8.10 13.62 2.76
CA ARG A 132 9.20 13.99 3.66
C ARG A 132 10.03 15.14 3.12
N SER A 133 10.35 15.13 1.83
CA SER A 133 11.10 16.21 1.19
C SER A 133 10.34 17.55 1.22
N THR A 134 9.01 17.51 1.18
CA THR A 134 8.17 18.71 1.11
C THR A 134 7.81 19.26 2.49
N TYR A 135 7.51 18.37 3.45
CA TYR A 135 6.94 18.75 4.75
C TYR A 135 7.85 18.46 5.95
N GLY A 136 8.95 17.74 5.76
CA GLY A 136 9.94 17.45 6.82
C GLY A 136 9.55 16.35 7.81
N ALA A 137 8.42 15.67 7.59
CA ALA A 137 7.99 14.49 8.34
C ALA A 137 8.30 13.19 7.57
#